data_AF-A0AAV0VCN9-F1
#
_entry.id   AF-A0AAV0VCN9-F1
#
_cell.length_a   1.000
_cell.length_b   1.000
_cell.length_c   1.000
_cell.angle_alpha   90.00
_cell.angle_beta   90.00
_cell.angle_gamma   90.00
#
_symmetry.space_group_name_H-M   'P 1'
#
loop_
_entity.id
_entity.type
_entity.pdbx_description
1 polymer ?
#
loop_
_entity_poly.entity_id
_entity_poly.type
_entity_poly.pdbx_seq_one_letter_code
_entity_poly.pdbx_strand_id
1 'polypeptide(L)'
;METLAVTEAACRVYVGNLLPRAKEVDLTSRFTQFGTIHSVWIARNPPGFAFVRFATPDEAQRAVNASGNGEMKILGKTTRLL
;
A
#
# COMPACT_ATOMS: atom_id res chain seq x y z
N MET A 1 2.63 22.05 -17.64
CA MET A 1 3.22 21.63 -16.35
C MET A 1 2.27 20.64 -15.68
N GLU A 2 2.04 19.48 -16.29
CA GLU A 2 0.99 18.52 -15.86
C GLU A 2 1.54 17.21 -15.30
N THR A 3 2.87 17.06 -15.21
CA THR A 3 3.50 15.75 -14.96
C THR A 3 3.63 15.40 -13.47
N LEU A 4 3.65 16.38 -12.55
CA LEU A 4 3.91 16.13 -11.13
C LEU A 4 2.72 15.48 -10.38
N ALA A 5 1.48 15.78 -10.80
CA ALA A 5 0.28 15.24 -10.15
C ALA A 5 -0.01 13.78 -10.57
N VAL A 6 0.27 13.41 -11.83
CA VAL A 6 0.04 12.05 -12.33
C VAL A 6 0.99 11.04 -11.70
N THR A 7 2.23 11.41 -11.35
CA THR A 7 3.15 10.53 -10.64
C THR A 7 2.77 10.33 -9.17
N GLU A 8 2.26 11.37 -8.49
CA GLU A 8 1.85 11.27 -7.08
C GLU A 8 0.77 10.21 -6.86
N ALA A 9 -0.24 10.18 -7.73
CA ALA A 9 -1.31 9.18 -7.69
C ALA A 9 -0.82 7.79 -8.12
N ALA A 10 0.05 7.71 -9.14
CA ALA A 10 0.61 6.45 -9.60
C ALA A 10 1.53 5.77 -8.57
N CYS A 11 2.14 6.54 -7.67
CA CYS A 11 2.93 6.00 -6.56
C CYS A 11 2.07 5.52 -5.37
N ARG A 12 0.75 5.69 -5.40
CA ARG A 12 -0.12 5.46 -4.24
C ARG A 12 -0.91 4.16 -4.41
N VAL A 13 -0.70 3.22 -3.50
CA VAL A 13 -1.36 1.92 -3.45
C VAL A 13 -2.44 1.94 -2.38
N TYR A 14 -3.65 1.56 -2.75
CA TYR A 14 -4.73 1.30 -1.81
C TYR A 14 -4.55 -0.07 -1.18
N VAL A 15 -4.70 -0.15 0.14
CA VAL A 15 -4.59 -1.38 0.91
C VAL A 15 -5.90 -1.61 1.63
N GLY A 16 -6.72 -2.52 1.12
CA GLY A 16 -8.01 -2.90 1.69
C GLY A 16 -7.95 -4.22 2.46
N ASN A 17 -9.03 -4.48 3.20
CA ASN A 17 -9.21 -5.68 4.02
C ASN A 17 -8.16 -5.83 5.13
N LEU A 18 -7.67 -4.71 5.66
CA LEU A 18 -6.75 -4.69 6.78
C LEU A 18 -7.46 -5.08 8.09
N LEU A 19 -6.65 -5.50 9.06
CA LEU A 19 -7.12 -5.65 10.43
C LEU A 19 -7.18 -4.27 11.11
N PRO A 20 -8.13 -4.02 12.02
CA PRO A 20 -8.20 -2.75 12.76
C PRO A 20 -6.97 -2.49 13.65
N ARG A 21 -6.22 -3.55 13.97
CA ARG A 21 -4.92 -3.49 14.68
C ARG A 21 -3.72 -3.21 13.78
N ALA A 22 -3.89 -3.16 12.46
CA ALA A 22 -2.80 -2.90 11.53
C ALA A 22 -2.25 -1.48 11.73
N LYS A 23 -0.94 -1.38 11.87
CA LYS A 23 -0.23 -0.11 12.04
C LYS A 23 0.64 0.19 10.82
N GLU A 24 1.11 1.42 10.77
CA GLU A 24 1.98 1.90 9.71
C GLU A 24 3.23 1.05 9.58
N VAL A 25 3.81 0.62 10.71
CA VAL A 25 4.97 -0.27 10.74
C VAL A 25 4.70 -1.63 10.08
N ASP A 26 3.49 -2.19 10.20
CA ASP A 26 3.14 -3.48 9.60
C ASP A 26 3.06 -3.37 8.07
N LEU A 27 2.43 -2.29 7.60
CA LEU A 27 2.39 -1.95 6.18
C LEU A 27 3.82 -1.71 5.69
N THR A 28 4.56 -0.84 6.36
CA THR A 28 5.92 -0.43 5.97
C THR A 28 6.85 -1.62 5.87
N SER A 29 6.89 -2.46 6.91
CA SER A 29 7.69 -3.68 6.94
C SER A 29 7.27 -4.69 5.87
N ARG A 30 6.00 -4.71 5.46
CA ARG A 30 5.55 -5.60 4.38
C ARG A 30 5.89 -5.05 3.01
N PHE A 31 5.72 -3.76 2.80
CA PHE A 31 5.86 -3.12 1.49
C PHE A 31 7.31 -2.77 1.15
N THR A 32 8.20 -2.69 2.16
CA THR A 32 9.63 -2.40 1.94
C THR A 32 10.33 -3.44 1.06
N GLN A 33 9.74 -4.63 0.88
CA GLN A 33 10.26 -5.65 -0.04
C GLN A 33 10.06 -5.28 -1.52
N PHE A 34 9.07 -4.43 -1.83
CA PHE A 34 8.78 -3.99 -3.20
C PHE A 34 9.50 -2.70 -3.57
N GLY A 35 9.82 -1.87 -2.57
CA GLY A 35 10.45 -0.57 -2.79
C GLY A 35 10.47 0.32 -1.56
N THR A 36 10.94 1.55 -1.76
CA THR A 36 11.01 2.55 -0.70
C THR A 36 9.65 3.19 -0.48
N ILE A 37 9.23 3.27 0.78
CA ILE A 37 7.94 3.83 1.17
C ILE A 37 8.15 5.28 1.58
N HIS A 38 7.43 6.16 0.92
CA HIS A 38 7.51 7.59 1.13
C HIS A 38 6.56 8.05 2.24
N SER A 39 5.37 7.46 2.33
CA SER A 39 4.39 7.78 3.38
C SER A 39 3.32 6.69 3.47
N VAL A 40 2.73 6.50 4.65
CA VAL A 40 1.60 5.61 4.87
C VAL A 40 0.50 6.39 5.55
N TRP A 41 -0.73 6.16 5.11
CA TRP A 41 -1.91 6.76 5.72
C TRP A 41 -2.91 5.66 6.05
N ILE A 42 -3.32 5.57 7.31
CA ILE A 42 -4.25 4.53 7.77
C ILE A 42 -5.58 5.18 8.11
N ALA A 43 -6.64 4.67 7.50
CA ALA A 43 -7.98 5.09 7.86
C ALA A 43 -8.36 4.51 9.21
N ARG A 44 -8.76 5.40 10.12
CA ARG A 44 -9.27 5.01 11.43
C ARG A 44 -10.80 5.04 11.51
N ASN A 45 -11.47 5.74 10.59
CA ASN A 45 -12.92 5.85 10.56
C ASN A 45 -13.46 5.99 9.12
N PRO A 46 -14.05 4.92 8.52
CA PRO A 46 -14.11 3.56 9.05
C PRO A 46 -12.75 2.84 9.00
N PRO A 47 -12.44 1.94 9.94
CA PRO A 47 -11.19 1.18 9.94
C PRO A 47 -11.21 0.07 8.89
N GLY A 48 -10.02 -0.39 8.47
CA GLY A 48 -9.86 -1.55 7.58
C GLY A 48 -9.28 -1.25 6.20
N PHE A 49 -8.86 0.00 5.97
CA PHE A 49 -8.11 0.37 4.78
C PHE A 49 -6.98 1.36 5.08
N ALA A 50 -5.99 1.39 4.19
CA ALA A 50 -4.85 2.29 4.24
C ALA A 50 -4.42 2.67 2.83
N PHE A 51 -3.63 3.72 2.71
CA PHE A 51 -2.94 4.12 1.49
C PHE A 51 -1.45 4.13 1.75
N VAL A 52 -0.69 3.44 0.91
CA VAL A 52 0.77 3.39 0.97
C VAL A 52 1.31 4.13 -0.23
N ARG A 53 2.21 5.07 0.00
CA ARG A 53 2.86 5.83 -1.06
C ARG A 53 4.30 5.36 -1.21
N PHE A 54 4.66 4.94 -2.41
CA PHE A 54 6.02 4.56 -2.78
C PHE A 54 6.82 5.76 -3.31
N ALA A 55 8.13 5.59 -3.37
CA ALA A 55 9.01 6.57 -4.01
C ALA A 55 8.76 6.63 -5.52
N THR A 56 8.49 5.48 -6.15
CA THR A 56 8.26 5.39 -7.60
C THR A 56 6.97 4.62 -7.94
N PRO A 57 6.35 4.91 -9.11
CA PRO A 57 5.14 4.20 -9.53
C PRO A 57 5.42 2.74 -9.88
N ASP A 58 6.65 2.41 -10.30
CA ASP A 58 7.06 1.05 -10.63
C ASP A 58 7.08 0.12 -9.40
N GLU A 59 7.54 0.64 -8.25
CA GLU A 59 7.46 -0.06 -6.95
C GLU A 59 6.00 -0.27 -6.50
N ALA A 60 5.16 0.76 -6.68
CA ALA A 60 3.73 0.66 -6.38
C ALA A 60 3.04 -0.43 -7.21
N GLN A 61 3.31 -0.45 -8.53
CA GLN A 61 2.77 -1.44 -9.44
C GLN A 61 3.21 -2.87 -9.08
N ARG A 62 4.49 -3.04 -8.70
CA ARG A 62 5.01 -4.33 -8.23
C ARG A 62 4.28 -4.84 -7.00
N ALA A 63 3.99 -3.97 -6.03
CA ALA A 63 3.21 -4.34 -4.86
C ALA A 63 1.80 -4.80 -5.26
N VAL A 64 1.09 -4.05 -6.10
CA VAL A 64 -0.26 -4.40 -6.57
C VAL A 64 -0.27 -5.74 -7.31
N ASN A 65 0.67 -5.95 -8.23
CA ASN A 65 0.83 -7.23 -8.95
C ASN A 65 1.06 -8.41 -8.00
N ALA A 66 1.85 -8.22 -6.94
CA ALA A 66 2.07 -9.27 -5.93
C ALA A 66 0.79 -9.63 -5.15
N SER A 67 -0.10 -8.67 -4.89
CA SER A 67 -1.40 -8.96 -4.27
C SER A 67 -2.41 -9.58 -5.24
N GLY A 68 -2.30 -9.33 -6.54
CA GLY A 68 -3.16 -9.94 -7.55
C GLY A 68 -3.10 -11.47 -7.54
N ASN A 69 -1.96 -12.03 -7.14
CA ASN A 69 -1.75 -13.47 -7.01
C ASN A 69 -2.36 -14.07 -5.73
N GLY A 70 -2.99 -13.26 -4.87
CA GLY A 70 -3.70 -13.74 -3.68
C GLY A 70 -2.82 -14.13 -2.48
N GLU A 71 -1.50 -13.92 -2.57
CA GLU A 71 -0.53 -14.35 -1.56
C GLU A 71 -0.22 -13.29 -0.50
N MET A 72 -0.65 -12.04 -0.71
CA MET A 72 -0.34 -10.94 0.20
C MET A 72 -1.15 -11.02 1.50
N LYS A 73 -0.46 -11.32 2.61
CA LYS A 73 -1.05 -11.40 3.95
C LYS A 73 -0.37 -10.45 4.93
N ILE A 74 -1.09 -9.44 5.44
CA ILE A 74 -0.60 -8.55 6.51
C ILE A 74 -1.20 -9.03 7.83
N LEU A 75 -0.35 -9.29 8.83
CA LEU A 75 -0.77 -9.81 10.15
C LEU A 75 -1.63 -11.09 10.07
N GLY A 76 -1.35 -11.95 9.08
CA GLY A 76 -2.07 -13.21 8.84
C GLY A 76 -3.42 -13.05 8.11
N LYS A 77 -3.86 -11.82 7.81
CA LYS A 77 -5.08 -11.56 7.04
C LYS A 77 -4.74 -11.26 5.57
N THR A 78 -5.44 -11.90 4.64
CA THR A 78 -5.30 -11.63 3.21
C THR A 78 -5.77 -10.21 2.90
N THR A 79 -4.86 -9.37 2.41
CA THR A 79 -5.16 -7.98 2.08
C THR A 79 -5.27 -7.82 0.58
N ARG A 80 -6.10 -6.87 0.13
CA ARG A 80 -6.24 -6.55 -1.29
C ARG A 80 -5.53 -5.24 -1.58
N LEU A 81 -4.65 -5.24 -2.57
CA LEU A 81 -4.03 -4.04 -3.09
C LEU A 81 -4.74 -3.61 -4.38
N LEU A 82 -4.97 -2.31 -4.52
CA LEU A 82 -5.54 -1.67 -5.71
C LEU A 82 -4.74 -0.43 -6.08
#